data_AF-A0A7S1TKS7-F1
#
_entry.id   AF-A0A7S1TKS7-F1
#
_cell.length_a   1.000
_cell.length_b   1.000
_cell.length_c   1.000
_cell.angle_alpha   90.00
_cell.angle_beta   90.00
_cell.angle_gamma   90.00
#
_symmetry.space_group_name_H-M   'P 1'
#
loop_
_entity.id
_entity.type
_entity.pdbx_description
1 polymer ?
#
loop_
_entity_poly.entity_id
_entity_poly.type
_entity_poly.pdbx_seq_one_letter_code
_entity_poly.pdbx_strand_id
1 'polypeptide(L)'
;AIGGVLQDYDSDKLFPALGFGGRLLDGTISFNFCLNGQPNPTCAGIDGVIHAYTQAIRVIGLAGPTNFTPLIRYFMDLTRRTPLTPHTQFYNVLLILTDGAITDMDQTKEAIVEASMLPMSIIIVGVGTSAAAFKAMDALDADNERLTTQSGKKAVRDIVQFVPFAKFVNVPPERLAAHLLKEVPDNVVEYLNTICKIKPRPSY
;
A
#
# COMPACT_ATOMS: atom_id res chain seq x y z
N ALA A 1 11.73 8.81 -5.31
CA ALA A 1 12.07 8.68 -3.88
C ALA A 1 11.83 7.25 -3.39
N ILE A 2 10.58 6.82 -3.17
CA ILE A 2 10.25 5.51 -2.56
C ILE A 2 10.68 4.33 -3.42
N GLY A 3 10.28 4.32 -4.69
CA GLY A 3 10.63 3.25 -5.62
C GLY A 3 12.14 3.09 -5.75
N GLY A 4 12.90 4.18 -5.62
CA GLY A 4 14.36 4.17 -5.63
C GLY A 4 14.97 3.33 -4.52
N VAL A 5 14.34 3.31 -3.34
CA VAL A 5 14.79 2.55 -2.16
C VAL A 5 14.20 1.15 -2.15
N LEU A 6 12.88 1.02 -2.34
CA LEU A 6 12.20 -0.28 -2.29
C LEU A 6 12.63 -1.22 -3.41
N GLN A 7 12.99 -0.69 -4.58
CA GLN A 7 13.43 -1.56 -5.67
C GLN A 7 14.64 -2.40 -5.26
N ASP A 8 15.55 -1.90 -4.42
CA ASP A 8 16.76 -2.62 -4.02
C ASP A 8 16.48 -3.85 -3.15
N TYR A 9 15.27 -3.93 -2.56
CA TYR A 9 14.79 -5.08 -1.79
C TYR A 9 13.96 -6.05 -2.62
N ASP A 10 13.67 -5.72 -3.87
CA ASP A 10 12.98 -6.57 -4.83
C ASP A 10 13.99 -7.24 -5.77
N SER A 11 13.98 -8.58 -5.82
CA SER A 11 14.95 -9.36 -6.58
C SER A 11 14.64 -9.46 -8.06
N ASP A 12 13.35 -9.41 -8.46
CA ASP A 12 12.93 -9.51 -9.86
C ASP A 12 12.65 -8.14 -10.50
N LYS A 13 12.52 -7.10 -9.67
CA LYS A 13 12.22 -5.72 -10.05
C LYS A 13 10.90 -5.61 -10.82
N LEU A 14 9.93 -6.47 -10.51
CA LEU A 14 8.62 -6.51 -11.14
C LEU A 14 7.55 -5.92 -10.22
N PHE A 15 7.00 -4.77 -10.62
CA PHE A 15 6.08 -4.01 -9.78
C PHE A 15 4.67 -4.01 -10.36
N PRO A 16 3.68 -4.63 -9.71
CA PRO A 16 2.27 -4.45 -10.05
C PRO A 16 1.85 -2.98 -9.90
N ALA A 17 1.34 -2.37 -10.97
CA ALA A 17 0.90 -0.99 -11.00
C ALA A 17 -0.59 -0.89 -11.34
N LEU A 18 -1.38 -0.45 -10.36
CA LEU A 18 -2.84 -0.38 -10.45
C LEU A 18 -3.32 1.06 -10.22
N GLY A 19 -4.40 1.42 -10.90
CA GLY A 19 -5.18 2.63 -10.63
C GLY A 19 -6.53 2.29 -10.01
N PHE A 20 -7.11 3.27 -9.32
CA PHE A 20 -8.44 3.20 -8.71
C PHE A 20 -9.13 4.56 -8.82
N GLY A 21 -10.48 4.56 -8.82
CA GLY A 21 -11.25 5.81 -8.98
C GLY A 21 -11.17 6.40 -10.38
N GLY A 22 -11.00 5.56 -11.41
CA GLY A 22 -10.86 6.00 -12.80
C GLY A 22 -12.06 5.62 -13.65
N ARG A 23 -12.49 6.51 -14.55
CA ARG A 23 -13.40 6.23 -15.65
C ARG A 23 -12.60 5.73 -16.85
N LEU A 24 -12.80 4.46 -17.19
CA LEU A 24 -12.17 3.82 -18.34
C LEU A 24 -12.76 4.33 -19.66
N LEU A 25 -12.15 3.96 -20.78
CA LEU A 25 -12.54 4.40 -22.13
C LEU A 25 -13.97 3.98 -22.51
N ASP A 26 -14.47 2.88 -21.95
CA ASP A 26 -15.84 2.39 -22.13
C ASP A 26 -16.86 3.12 -21.25
N GLY A 27 -16.42 4.08 -20.43
CA GLY A 27 -17.25 4.85 -19.50
C GLY A 27 -17.44 4.20 -18.12
N THR A 28 -16.94 2.97 -17.92
CA THR A 28 -17.03 2.24 -16.66
C THR A 28 -16.16 2.88 -15.59
N ILE A 29 -16.70 3.09 -14.38
CA ILE A 29 -15.90 3.51 -13.23
C ILE A 29 -15.27 2.27 -12.62
N SER A 30 -13.94 2.24 -12.58
CA SER A 30 -13.16 1.16 -11.99
C SER A 30 -12.38 1.63 -10.77
N PHE A 31 -12.39 0.80 -9.74
CA PHE A 31 -11.61 0.97 -8.50
C PHE A 31 -10.40 0.04 -8.46
N ASN A 32 -10.12 -0.67 -9.55
CA ASN A 32 -8.95 -1.51 -9.70
C ASN A 32 -8.71 -1.82 -11.19
N PHE A 33 -7.76 -1.14 -11.82
CA PHE A 33 -7.40 -1.37 -13.23
C PHE A 33 -5.88 -1.33 -13.44
N CYS A 34 -5.38 -2.09 -14.39
CA CYS A 34 -3.95 -2.16 -14.72
C CYS A 34 -3.49 -0.86 -15.40
N LEU A 35 -2.52 -0.13 -14.80
CA LEU A 35 -2.01 1.11 -15.39
C LEU A 35 -1.31 0.90 -16.73
N ASN A 36 -0.71 -0.28 -16.92
CA ASN A 36 -0.01 -0.63 -18.16
C ASN A 36 -0.95 -1.02 -19.32
N GLY A 37 -2.27 -1.03 -19.09
CA GLY A 37 -3.27 -1.44 -20.08
C GLY A 37 -3.25 -2.93 -20.45
N GLN A 38 -2.50 -3.75 -19.72
CA GLN A 38 -2.38 -5.19 -19.95
C GLN A 38 -3.24 -5.99 -18.97
N PRO A 39 -3.58 -7.26 -19.26
CA PRO A 39 -4.28 -8.13 -18.30
C PRO A 39 -3.50 -8.34 -16.99
N ASN A 40 -2.16 -8.29 -17.05
CA ASN A 40 -1.28 -8.37 -15.88
C ASN A 40 -0.76 -6.95 -15.55
N PRO A 41 -0.93 -6.44 -14.31
CA PRO A 41 -0.52 -5.08 -13.94
C PRO A 41 1.00 -4.90 -13.78
N THR A 42 1.79 -5.95 -13.94
CA THR A 42 3.23 -5.94 -13.68
C THR A 42 4.00 -5.03 -14.65
N CYS A 43 4.86 -4.19 -14.09
CA CYS A 43 5.75 -3.28 -14.80
C CYS A 43 7.21 -3.63 -14.49
N ALA A 44 8.10 -3.50 -15.48
CA ALA A 44 9.53 -3.70 -15.28
C ALA A 44 10.18 -2.46 -14.67
N GLY A 45 10.60 -2.55 -13.41
CA GLY A 45 11.23 -1.47 -12.67
C GLY A 45 10.30 -0.29 -12.38
N ILE A 46 10.82 0.68 -11.63
CA ILE A 46 10.11 1.93 -11.31
C ILE A 46 9.87 2.77 -12.55
N ASP A 47 10.82 2.77 -13.50
CA ASP A 47 10.67 3.47 -14.78
C ASP A 47 9.47 2.91 -15.57
N GLY A 48 9.24 1.59 -15.54
CA GLY A 48 8.07 0.97 -16.14
C GLY A 48 6.76 1.42 -15.46
N VAL A 49 6.74 1.53 -14.13
CA VAL A 49 5.59 2.05 -13.38
C VAL A 49 5.30 3.50 -13.76
N ILE A 50 6.32 4.36 -13.81
CA ILE A 50 6.19 5.77 -14.20
C ILE A 50 5.67 5.85 -15.64
N HIS A 51 6.23 5.07 -16.56
CA HIS A 51 5.77 5.01 -17.94
C HIS A 51 4.29 4.63 -18.02
N ALA A 52 3.88 3.53 -17.36
CA ALA A 52 2.49 3.08 -17.33
C ALA A 52 1.54 4.16 -16.79
N TYR A 53 1.89 4.80 -15.68
CA TYR A 53 1.13 5.91 -15.11
C TYR A 53 0.98 7.08 -16.11
N THR A 54 2.06 7.51 -16.76
CA THR A 54 2.03 8.63 -17.71
C THR A 54 1.18 8.36 -18.96
N GLN A 55 1.04 7.09 -19.37
CA GLN A 55 0.14 6.71 -20.46
C GLN A 55 -1.31 6.65 -19.96
N ALA A 56 -1.55 6.00 -18.82
CA ALA A 56 -2.89 5.83 -18.26
C ALA A 56 -3.59 7.16 -18.00
N ILE A 57 -2.91 8.12 -17.38
CA ILE A 57 -3.51 9.41 -16.98
C ILE A 57 -3.99 10.26 -18.18
N ARG A 58 -3.52 9.98 -19.40
CA ARG A 58 -3.93 10.69 -20.62
C ARG A 58 -5.27 10.23 -21.16
N VAL A 59 -5.65 8.98 -20.88
CA VAL A 59 -6.82 8.32 -21.47
C VAL A 59 -7.89 7.98 -20.45
N ILE A 60 -7.54 7.93 -19.17
CA ILE A 60 -8.46 7.64 -18.08
C ILE A 60 -9.04 8.94 -17.54
N GLY A 61 -10.36 9.03 -17.48
CA GLY A 61 -11.02 10.14 -16.81
C GLY A 61 -10.93 9.98 -15.30
N LEU A 62 -10.58 11.03 -14.56
CA LEU A 62 -10.64 10.99 -13.10
C LEU A 62 -12.09 10.89 -12.63
N ALA A 63 -12.37 9.97 -11.71
CA ALA A 63 -13.69 9.73 -11.14
C ALA A 63 -13.58 9.56 -9.61
N GLY A 64 -14.73 9.38 -8.97
CA GLY A 64 -14.80 9.01 -7.56
C GLY A 64 -15.90 7.96 -7.38
N PRO A 65 -16.09 7.46 -6.14
CA PRO A 65 -15.39 7.83 -4.90
C PRO A 65 -13.93 7.34 -4.78
N THR A 66 -13.25 7.75 -3.71
CA THR A 66 -11.93 7.24 -3.34
C THR A 66 -12.12 6.02 -2.43
N ASN A 67 -12.09 4.83 -3.00
CA ASN A 67 -12.30 3.56 -2.26
C ASN A 67 -11.04 2.71 -2.24
N PHE A 68 -10.54 2.36 -1.05
CA PHE A 68 -9.30 1.58 -0.90
C PHE A 68 -9.56 0.09 -0.77
N THR A 69 -10.75 -0.32 -0.32
CA THR A 69 -11.08 -1.72 -0.06
C THR A 69 -10.79 -2.63 -1.27
N PRO A 70 -11.18 -2.27 -2.53
CA PRO A 70 -10.92 -3.14 -3.67
C PRO A 70 -9.43 -3.39 -3.93
N LEU A 71 -8.61 -2.34 -3.78
CA LEU A 71 -7.17 -2.41 -3.98
C LEU A 71 -6.49 -3.25 -2.89
N ILE A 72 -6.86 -3.02 -1.61
CA ILE A 72 -6.31 -3.79 -0.49
C ILE A 72 -6.67 -5.27 -0.63
N ARG A 73 -7.95 -5.59 -0.92
CA ARG A 73 -8.39 -6.99 -1.09
C ARG A 73 -7.70 -7.67 -2.27
N TYR A 74 -7.53 -6.99 -3.40
CA TYR A 74 -6.75 -7.50 -4.52
C TYR A 74 -5.31 -7.84 -4.12
N PHE A 75 -4.65 -6.96 -3.36
CA PHE A 75 -3.27 -7.17 -2.93
C PHE A 75 -3.16 -8.29 -1.88
N MET A 76 -4.16 -8.45 -1.01
CA MET A 76 -4.26 -9.59 -0.10
C MET A 76 -4.32 -10.91 -0.88
N ASP A 77 -5.11 -10.95 -1.96
CA ASP A 77 -5.23 -12.15 -2.79
C ASP A 77 -3.94 -12.47 -3.53
N LEU A 78 -3.20 -11.46 -4.02
CA LEU A 78 -1.86 -11.67 -4.55
C LEU A 78 -0.91 -12.24 -3.49
N THR A 79 -0.94 -11.67 -2.28
CA THR A 79 -0.09 -12.09 -1.16
C THR A 79 -0.39 -13.53 -0.72
N ARG A 80 -1.63 -13.99 -0.86
CA ARG A 80 -2.03 -15.38 -0.51
C ARG A 80 -1.63 -16.42 -1.56
N ARG A 81 -1.42 -16.04 -2.82
CA ARG A 81 -1.16 -16.98 -3.91
C ARG A 81 0.19 -17.69 -3.77
N THR A 82 1.15 -17.04 -3.13
CA THR A 82 2.48 -17.60 -2.92
C THR A 82 2.57 -18.13 -1.49
N PRO A 83 2.62 -19.45 -1.26
CA PRO A 83 2.78 -19.99 0.09
C PRO A 83 4.19 -19.67 0.59
N LEU A 84 4.29 -19.21 1.83
CA LEU A 84 5.59 -19.05 2.49
C LEU A 84 6.18 -20.42 2.80
N THR A 85 7.38 -20.66 2.29
CA THR A 85 8.16 -21.87 2.57
C THR A 85 9.57 -21.48 3.03
N PRO A 86 10.36 -22.38 3.65
CA PRO A 86 11.75 -22.09 3.95
C PRO A 86 12.59 -21.61 2.75
N HIS A 87 12.16 -21.90 1.52
CA HIS A 87 12.81 -21.52 0.26
C HIS A 87 12.11 -20.37 -0.47
N THR A 88 10.97 -19.91 0.05
CA THR A 88 10.15 -18.86 -0.57
C THR A 88 9.64 -17.96 0.55
N GLN A 89 10.42 -16.93 0.84
CA GLN A 89 10.07 -15.89 1.80
C GLN A 89 9.90 -14.60 1.02
N PHE A 90 8.78 -13.92 1.24
CA PHE A 90 8.51 -12.61 0.65
C PHE A 90 7.71 -11.79 1.66
N TYR A 91 7.81 -10.47 1.53
CA TYR A 91 7.02 -9.52 2.29
C TYR A 91 6.64 -8.38 1.36
N ASN A 92 5.36 -8.14 1.22
CA ASN A 92 4.82 -7.25 0.21
C ASN A 92 4.55 -5.85 0.78
N VAL A 93 4.88 -4.80 0.02
CA VAL A 93 4.55 -3.42 0.40
C VAL A 93 3.61 -2.81 -0.63
N LEU A 94 2.38 -2.50 -0.22
CA LEU A 94 1.41 -1.78 -1.04
C LEU A 94 1.57 -0.28 -0.83
N LEU A 95 1.98 0.44 -1.88
CA LEU A 95 2.03 1.91 -1.86
C LEU A 95 0.77 2.48 -2.52
N ILE A 96 -0.01 3.26 -1.77
CA ILE A 96 -1.21 3.96 -2.25
C ILE A 96 -0.93 5.45 -2.32
N LEU A 97 -1.11 6.06 -3.49
CA LEU A 97 -1.06 7.51 -3.68
C LEU A 97 -2.49 8.03 -3.84
N THR A 98 -2.88 9.03 -3.05
CA THR A 98 -4.23 9.62 -3.10
C THR A 98 -4.17 11.13 -2.87
N ASP A 99 -5.10 11.89 -3.44
CA ASP A 99 -5.29 13.31 -3.18
C ASP A 99 -6.56 13.64 -2.37
N GLY A 100 -7.42 12.62 -2.19
CA GLY A 100 -8.74 12.76 -1.57
C GLY A 100 -8.93 11.89 -0.33
N ALA A 101 -10.03 12.18 0.38
CA ALA A 101 -10.46 11.44 1.55
C ALA A 101 -11.05 10.08 1.15
N ILE A 102 -10.76 9.04 1.94
CA ILE A 102 -11.39 7.72 1.78
C ILE A 102 -12.89 7.85 2.01
N THR A 103 -13.67 7.23 1.12
CA THR A 103 -15.14 7.18 1.23
C THR A 103 -15.63 5.86 1.87
N ASP A 104 -14.89 4.77 1.74
CA ASP A 104 -15.20 3.43 2.27
C ASP A 104 -14.41 3.11 3.55
N MET A 105 -14.41 4.03 4.52
CA MET A 105 -13.55 3.96 5.71
C MET A 105 -13.75 2.67 6.51
N ASP A 106 -15.00 2.27 6.76
CA ASP A 106 -15.30 1.09 7.58
C ASP A 106 -14.86 -0.21 6.89
N GLN A 107 -15.14 -0.33 5.59
CA GLN A 107 -14.73 -1.47 4.77
C GLN A 107 -13.20 -1.53 4.63
N THR A 108 -12.55 -0.36 4.54
CA THR A 108 -11.09 -0.26 4.51
C THR A 108 -10.50 -0.75 5.84
N LYS A 109 -11.07 -0.37 6.99
CA LYS A 109 -10.65 -0.88 8.30
C LYS A 109 -10.81 -2.40 8.40
N GLU A 110 -11.93 -2.94 7.92
CA GLU A 110 -12.13 -4.40 7.88
C GLU A 110 -11.05 -5.11 7.05
N ALA A 111 -10.77 -4.58 5.84
CA ALA A 111 -9.73 -5.15 4.98
C ALA A 111 -8.33 -5.06 5.61
N ILE A 112 -7.99 -3.95 6.27
CA ILE A 112 -6.71 -3.79 6.97
C ILE A 112 -6.60 -4.78 8.14
N VAL A 113 -7.66 -4.91 8.95
CA VAL A 113 -7.67 -5.86 10.07
C VAL A 113 -7.50 -7.30 9.57
N GLU A 114 -8.15 -7.68 8.48
CA GLU A 114 -7.92 -8.98 7.83
C GLU A 114 -6.49 -9.13 7.29
N ALA A 115 -5.95 -8.08 6.65
CA ALA A 115 -4.62 -8.05 6.08
C ALA A 115 -3.50 -8.13 7.13
N SER A 116 -3.76 -7.74 8.39
CA SER A 116 -2.77 -7.78 9.48
C SER A 116 -2.17 -9.17 9.75
N MET A 117 -2.83 -10.23 9.28
CA MET A 117 -2.36 -11.63 9.35
C MET A 117 -1.45 -12.04 8.19
N LEU A 118 -1.29 -11.22 7.15
CA LEU A 118 -0.54 -11.54 5.92
C LEU A 118 0.85 -10.89 5.93
N PRO A 119 1.83 -11.41 5.16
CA PRO A 119 3.16 -10.82 5.02
C PRO A 119 3.11 -9.55 4.15
N MET A 120 2.43 -8.51 4.63
CA MET A 120 2.32 -7.25 3.92
C MET A 120 2.21 -6.03 4.83
N SER A 121 2.65 -4.88 4.31
CA SER A 121 2.41 -3.54 4.84
C SER A 121 1.76 -2.66 3.77
N ILE A 122 1.09 -1.60 4.21
CA ILE A 122 0.41 -0.61 3.38
C ILE A 122 1.00 0.76 3.73
N ILE A 123 1.46 1.49 2.72
CA ILE A 123 1.94 2.86 2.86
C ILE A 123 0.98 3.75 2.08
N ILE A 124 0.38 4.72 2.76
CA ILE A 124 -0.57 5.66 2.16
C ILE A 124 0.10 7.04 2.11
N VAL A 125 0.18 7.61 0.90
CA VAL A 125 0.75 8.94 0.68
C VAL A 125 -0.34 9.88 0.21
N GLY A 126 -0.63 10.89 1.05
CA GLY A 126 -1.56 11.97 0.72
C GLY A 126 -0.85 13.07 -0.08
N VAL A 127 -1.25 13.27 -1.34
CA VAL A 127 -0.73 14.30 -2.24
C VAL A 127 -1.71 15.48 -2.30
N GLY A 128 -1.22 16.72 -2.27
CA GLY A 128 -2.07 17.91 -2.26
C GLY A 128 -2.23 18.54 -0.88
N THR A 129 -3.13 19.52 -0.75
CA THR A 129 -3.17 20.45 0.41
C THR A 129 -4.37 20.29 1.32
N SER A 130 -5.25 19.31 1.07
CA SER A 130 -6.49 19.15 1.85
C SER A 130 -6.22 18.51 3.21
N ALA A 131 -5.90 19.34 4.21
CA ALA A 131 -5.69 18.89 5.60
C ALA A 131 -6.92 18.15 6.17
N ALA A 132 -8.13 18.54 5.76
CA ALA A 132 -9.37 17.88 6.18
C ALA A 132 -9.51 16.46 5.58
N ALA A 133 -9.05 16.25 4.35
CA ALA A 133 -9.09 14.92 3.72
C ALA A 133 -8.12 13.93 4.39
N PHE A 134 -7.01 14.43 4.92
CA PHE A 134 -5.95 13.60 5.50
C PHE A 134 -6.16 13.25 6.97
N LYS A 135 -6.95 14.04 7.72
CA LYS A 135 -7.30 13.71 9.11
C LYS A 135 -7.97 12.33 9.25
N ALA A 136 -8.73 11.91 8.24
CA ALA A 136 -9.35 10.59 8.22
C ALA A 136 -8.31 9.47 8.04
N MET A 137 -7.19 9.75 7.38
CA MET A 137 -6.10 8.79 7.14
C MET A 137 -5.27 8.55 8.41
N ASP A 138 -5.14 9.56 9.27
CA ASP A 138 -4.49 9.40 10.59
C ASP A 138 -5.19 8.32 11.44
N ALA A 139 -6.49 8.09 11.22
CA ALA A 139 -7.25 7.04 11.90
C ALA A 139 -6.93 5.62 11.40
N LEU A 140 -6.25 5.50 10.25
CA LEU A 140 -5.76 4.22 9.73
C LEU A 140 -4.33 3.91 10.18
N ASP A 141 -3.55 4.93 10.51
CA ASP A 141 -2.12 4.89 10.85
C ASP A 141 -1.79 4.18 12.18
N ALA A 142 -2.79 3.73 12.95
CA ALA A 142 -2.74 2.82 14.13
C ALA A 142 -1.61 2.98 15.20
N ASP A 143 -0.81 4.05 15.13
CA ASP A 143 0.35 4.37 15.96
C ASP A 143 0.06 4.41 17.46
N ASN A 144 -1.13 4.89 17.83
CA ASN A 144 -1.54 5.07 19.22
C ASN A 144 -2.41 3.92 19.75
N GLU A 145 -3.20 3.31 18.88
CA GLU A 145 -4.10 2.21 19.23
C GLU A 145 -4.30 1.27 18.04
N ARG A 146 -4.28 -0.04 18.33
CA ARG A 146 -4.56 -1.07 17.33
C ARG A 146 -5.88 -0.81 16.62
N LEU A 147 -5.82 -0.76 15.29
CA LEU A 147 -6.98 -0.54 14.44
C LEU A 147 -8.09 -1.54 14.79
N THR A 148 -9.28 -1.01 15.07
CA THR A 148 -10.44 -1.79 15.51
C THR A 148 -11.61 -1.52 14.56
N THR A 149 -12.26 -2.59 14.10
CA THR A 149 -13.46 -2.52 13.26
C THR A 149 -14.69 -2.11 14.09
N GLN A 150 -15.78 -1.71 13.42
CA GLN A 150 -17.06 -1.46 14.10
C GLN A 150 -17.60 -2.70 14.83
N SER A 151 -17.27 -3.91 14.35
CA SER A 151 -17.60 -5.19 14.99
C SER A 151 -16.71 -5.53 16.20
N GLY A 152 -15.75 -4.68 16.54
CA GLY A 152 -14.85 -4.86 17.69
C GLY A 152 -13.64 -5.77 17.41
N LYS A 153 -13.42 -6.20 16.17
CA LYS A 153 -12.23 -6.98 15.80
C LYS A 153 -11.01 -6.06 15.74
N LYS A 154 -9.92 -6.47 16.38
CA LYS A 154 -8.66 -5.71 16.39
C LYS A 154 -7.66 -6.29 15.40
N ALA A 155 -6.89 -5.42 14.75
CA ALA A 155 -5.73 -5.82 13.96
C ALA A 155 -4.70 -6.53 14.84
N VAL A 156 -4.07 -7.58 14.30
CA VAL A 156 -3.08 -8.37 15.04
C VAL A 156 -1.73 -7.66 15.12
N ARG A 157 -1.42 -6.85 14.10
CA ARG A 157 -0.18 -6.07 13.97
C ARG A 157 -0.53 -4.69 13.42
N ASP A 158 0.38 -3.74 13.60
CA ASP A 158 0.32 -2.53 12.77
C ASP A 158 0.82 -2.88 11.37
N ILE A 159 0.15 -2.37 10.35
CA ILE A 159 0.58 -2.57 8.96
C ILE A 159 0.42 -1.32 8.10
N VAL A 160 -0.08 -0.20 8.64
CA VAL A 160 -0.42 0.98 7.84
C VAL A 160 0.44 2.16 8.28
N GLN A 161 1.18 2.74 7.35
CA GLN A 161 1.84 4.03 7.55
C GLN A 161 1.19 5.08 6.66
N PHE A 162 0.70 6.18 7.23
CA PHE A 162 0.23 7.34 6.50
C PHE A 162 1.24 8.49 6.52
N VAL A 163 1.48 9.10 5.35
CA VAL A 163 2.34 10.28 5.22
C VAL A 163 1.74 11.33 4.29
N PRO A 164 1.47 12.55 4.78
CA PRO A 164 1.08 13.67 3.91
C PRO A 164 2.31 14.26 3.20
N PHE A 165 2.38 14.07 1.88
CA PHE A 165 3.49 14.49 1.02
C PHE A 165 3.78 15.99 1.08
N ALA A 166 2.75 16.82 1.31
CA ALA A 166 2.90 18.27 1.42
C ALA A 166 3.95 18.71 2.47
N LYS A 167 4.17 17.92 3.53
CA LYS A 167 5.19 18.18 4.56
C LYS A 167 6.63 17.99 4.06
N PHE A 168 6.82 17.39 2.89
CA PHE A 168 8.12 16.96 2.36
C PHE A 168 8.50 17.59 1.01
N VAL A 169 7.69 18.50 0.46
CA VAL A 169 7.92 19.13 -0.86
C VAL A 169 9.28 19.84 -0.95
N ASN A 170 9.72 20.47 0.16
CA ASN A 170 10.99 21.20 0.24
C ASN A 170 12.02 20.48 1.12
N VAL A 171 11.87 19.18 1.31
CA VAL A 171 12.73 18.36 2.15
C VAL A 171 13.49 17.36 1.26
N PRO A 172 14.75 17.02 1.58
CA PRO A 172 15.48 16.01 0.81
C PRO A 172 14.68 14.70 0.66
N PRO A 173 14.63 14.09 -0.54
CA PRO A 173 13.86 12.88 -0.81
C PRO A 173 14.14 11.71 0.14
N GLU A 174 15.34 11.66 0.70
CA GLU A 174 15.79 10.64 1.65
C GLU A 174 15.00 10.73 2.97
N ARG A 175 14.61 11.94 3.40
CA ARG A 175 13.78 12.11 4.61
C ARG A 175 12.37 11.59 4.40
N LEU A 176 11.80 11.81 3.21
CA LEU A 176 10.51 11.26 2.84
C LEU A 176 10.58 9.73 2.81
N ALA A 177 11.60 9.16 2.16
CA ALA A 177 11.80 7.72 2.10
C ALA A 177 11.98 7.10 3.50
N ALA A 178 12.80 7.72 4.35
CA ALA A 178 12.99 7.28 5.73
C ALA A 178 11.70 7.32 6.55
N HIS A 179 10.85 8.33 6.35
CA HIS A 179 9.58 8.44 7.07
C HIS A 179 8.57 7.39 6.59
N LEU A 180 8.47 7.16 5.29
CA LEU A 180 7.54 6.18 4.72
C LEU A 180 7.91 4.73 5.04
N LEU A 181 9.21 4.45 5.13
CA LEU A 181 9.72 3.10 5.40
C LEU A 181 9.98 2.85 6.88
N LYS A 182 9.70 3.83 7.75
CA LYS A 182 10.04 3.79 9.18
C LYS A 182 9.56 2.51 9.87
N GLU A 183 8.33 2.10 9.59
CA GLU A 183 7.68 0.98 10.27
C GLU A 183 7.79 -0.35 9.54
N VAL A 184 8.19 -0.35 8.26
CA VAL A 184 8.25 -1.58 7.46
C VAL A 184 9.18 -2.63 8.09
N PRO A 185 10.40 -2.29 8.58
CA PRO A 185 11.26 -3.27 9.24
C PRO A 185 10.62 -3.90 10.49
N ASP A 186 9.99 -3.09 11.34
CA ASP A 186 9.34 -3.56 12.56
C ASP A 186 8.13 -4.46 12.23
N ASN A 187 7.36 -4.08 11.21
CA ASN A 187 6.22 -4.87 10.72
C ASN A 187 6.65 -6.25 10.19
N VAL A 188 7.79 -6.33 9.49
CA VAL A 188 8.38 -7.60 9.05
C VAL A 188 8.76 -8.48 10.24
N VAL A 189 9.45 -7.90 11.23
CA VAL A 189 9.86 -8.64 12.44
C VAL A 189 8.65 -9.11 13.25
N GLU A 190 7.64 -8.25 13.42
CA GLU A 190 6.40 -8.59 14.11
C GLU A 190 5.65 -9.72 13.38
N TYR A 191 5.60 -9.69 12.05
CA TYR A 191 5.02 -10.76 11.24
C TYR A 191 5.72 -12.11 11.47
N LEU A 192 7.05 -12.13 11.35
CA LEU A 192 7.84 -13.36 11.49
C LEU A 192 7.71 -13.96 12.91
N ASN A 193 7.71 -13.11 13.94
CA ASN A 193 7.60 -13.54 15.34
C ASN A 193 6.18 -14.02 15.69
N THR A 194 5.16 -13.23 15.36
CA THR A 194 3.79 -13.45 15.83
C THR A 194 3.03 -14.45 14.96
N ILE A 195 3.22 -14.39 13.64
CA ILE A 195 2.46 -15.21 12.68
C ILE A 195 3.23 -16.47 12.30
N CYS A 196 4.49 -16.31 11.86
CA CYS A 196 5.31 -17.46 11.44
C CYS A 196 5.91 -18.23 12.62
N LYS A 197 5.91 -17.65 13.83
CA LYS A 197 6.54 -18.21 15.04
C LYS A 197 8.02 -18.53 14.84
N ILE A 198 8.69 -17.77 13.97
CA ILE A 198 10.12 -17.88 13.72
C ILE A 198 10.84 -17.08 14.80
N LYS A 199 11.63 -17.76 15.64
CA LYS A 199 12.47 -17.09 16.63
C LYS A 199 13.79 -16.69 15.97
N PRO A 200 14.23 -15.42 16.08
CA PRO A 200 15.56 -15.02 15.67
C PRO A 200 16.60 -15.89 16.38
N ARG A 201 17.61 -16.37 15.66
CA ARG A 201 18.75 -17.01 16.31
C ARG A 201 19.46 -15.93 17.15
N PRO A 202 19.79 -16.19 18.43
CA PRO A 202 20.49 -15.22 19.24
C PRO A 202 21.79 -14.80 18.54
N SER A 203 22.08 -13.50 18.58
CA SER A 203 23.33 -12.94 18.09
C SER A 203 24.48 -13.61 18.84
N TYR A 204 25.40 -14.23 18.09
CA TYR A 204 26.68 -14.70 18.64
C TYR A 204 27.62 -13.52 18.90
#